data_AF-A0A7Y9WD64-F1
#
_entry.id   AF-A0A7Y9WD64-F1
#
_cell.length_a   1.000
_cell.length_b   1.000
_cell.length_c   1.000
_cell.angle_alpha   90.00
_cell.angle_beta   90.00
_cell.angle_gamma   90.00
#
_symmetry.space_group_name_H-M   'P 1'
#
loop_
_entity.id
_entity.type
_entity.pdbx_description
1 polymer ?
#
loop_
_entity_poly.entity_id
_entity_poly.type
_entity_poly.pdbx_seq_one_letter_code
_entity_poly.pdbx_strand_id
1 'polypeptide(L)'
;MDEMQEPLFTTVKLEDFVPADHPLRRVRLLVNDALKQLNGLFNVIYADTGRASIAPEKLLRALLLQVFYSVRSERMLMEQMRYNLLFRWFVGLAIEDAVWDHSVFSKNRDRLLEHEVVEAFFTEVMSLADKRGPAVGRAFLCGRYADSGVGESQELPCEGRLGQRWAAGKRRA
;
A
#
# COMPACT_ATOMS: atom_id res chain seq x y z
N MET A 1 23.68 14.75 31.85
CA MET A 1 22.44 14.09 31.42
C MET A 1 21.83 14.99 30.38
N ASP A 2 21.58 14.48 29.18
CA ASP A 2 20.87 15.25 28.15
C ASP A 2 19.37 15.13 28.46
N GLU A 3 18.82 16.12 29.15
CA GLU A 3 17.41 16.16 29.51
C GLU A 3 16.63 16.75 28.34
N MET A 4 16.03 15.87 27.54
CA MET A 4 15.18 16.26 26.42
C MET A 4 13.89 16.87 26.98
N GLN A 5 13.78 18.20 26.92
CA GLN A 5 12.59 18.91 27.35
C GLN A 5 11.54 18.85 26.23
N GLU A 6 10.52 18.00 26.39
CA GLU A 6 9.47 17.84 25.39
C GLU A 6 8.53 19.06 25.38
N PRO A 7 8.19 19.61 24.20
CA PRO A 7 7.19 20.68 24.09
C PRO A 7 5.81 20.17 24.53
N LEU A 8 5.07 21.00 25.27
CA LEU A 8 3.74 20.66 25.82
C LEU A 8 2.70 20.32 24.74
N PHE A 9 2.85 20.88 23.53
CA PHE A 9 2.01 20.57 22.39
C PHE A 9 2.85 20.53 21.12
N THR A 10 2.72 19.46 20.35
CA THR A 10 3.29 19.33 19.00
C THR A 10 2.19 18.95 18.04
N THR A 11 2.02 19.70 16.95
CA THR A 11 1.18 19.29 15.83
C THR A 11 2.08 18.66 14.78
N VAL A 12 1.97 17.35 14.58
CA VAL A 12 2.72 16.64 13.55
C VAL A 12 1.75 15.96 12.59
N LYS A 13 2.02 16.07 11.28
CA LYS A 13 1.27 15.33 10.27
C LYS A 13 2.04 14.07 9.90
N LEU A 14 1.32 12.97 9.67
CA LEU A 14 1.91 11.74 9.13
C LEU A 14 2.70 11.97 7.84
N GLU A 15 2.27 12.95 7.04
CA GLU A 15 2.93 13.31 5.80
C GLU A 15 4.32 13.90 5.99
N ASP A 16 4.60 14.55 7.13
CA ASP A 16 5.89 15.18 7.43
C ASP A 16 6.99 14.14 7.65
N PHE A 17 6.61 12.91 8.02
CA PHE A 17 7.54 11.78 8.23
C PHE A 17 7.90 11.03 6.94
N VAL A 18 7.32 11.42 5.80
CA VAL A 18 7.56 10.75 4.52
C VAL A 18 8.27 11.72 3.58
N PRO A 19 9.52 11.46 3.18
CA PRO A 19 10.24 12.33 2.24
C PRO A 19 9.44 12.61 0.96
N ALA A 20 9.56 13.81 0.42
CA ALA A 20 8.80 14.25 -0.75
C ALA A 20 9.12 13.43 -2.03
N ASP A 21 10.35 12.94 -2.12
CA ASP A 21 10.88 12.07 -3.17
C ASP A 21 10.60 10.58 -2.94
N HIS A 22 10.01 10.21 -1.79
CA HIS A 22 9.77 8.82 -1.45
C HIS A 22 8.86 8.15 -2.50
N PRO A 23 9.26 7.00 -3.08
CA PRO A 23 8.56 6.42 -4.23
C PRO A 23 7.13 5.98 -3.93
N LEU A 24 6.83 5.59 -2.68
CA LEU A 24 5.46 5.30 -2.25
C LEU A 24 4.49 6.48 -2.40
N ARG A 25 4.94 7.74 -2.52
CA ARG A 25 4.07 8.88 -2.84
C ARG A 25 3.41 8.72 -4.21
N ARG A 26 4.20 8.37 -5.23
CA ARG A 26 3.67 8.12 -6.58
C ARG A 26 2.74 6.91 -6.60
N VAL A 27 3.11 5.84 -5.89
CA VAL A 27 2.29 4.64 -5.77
C VAL A 27 0.97 4.93 -5.04
N ARG A 28 1.01 5.70 -3.94
CA ARG A 28 -0.17 6.06 -3.15
C ARG A 28 -1.18 6.84 -3.99
N LEU A 29 -0.72 7.78 -4.82
CA LEU A 29 -1.60 8.52 -5.74
C LEU A 29 -2.28 7.58 -6.74
N LEU A 30 -1.51 6.69 -7.37
CA LEU A 30 -2.04 5.69 -8.30
C LEU A 30 -3.08 4.79 -7.65
N VAL A 31 -2.75 4.25 -6.47
CA VAL A 31 -3.64 3.37 -5.70
C VAL A 31 -4.90 4.11 -5.26
N ASN A 32 -4.79 5.35 -4.80
CA ASN A 32 -5.95 6.13 -4.41
C ASN A 32 -6.91 6.37 -5.59
N ASP A 33 -6.39 6.62 -6.78
CA ASP A 33 -7.24 6.83 -7.96
C ASP A 33 -7.88 5.52 -8.44
N ALA A 34 -7.18 4.38 -8.31
CA ALA A 34 -7.77 3.07 -8.56
C ALA A 34 -8.90 2.76 -7.56
N LEU A 35 -8.66 3.01 -6.27
CA LEU A 35 -9.66 2.78 -5.22
C LEU A 35 -10.91 3.66 -5.39
N LYS A 36 -10.75 4.91 -5.84
CA LYS A 36 -11.91 5.78 -6.15
C LYS A 36 -12.79 5.19 -7.25
N GLN A 37 -12.20 4.60 -8.28
CA GLN A 37 -12.96 3.98 -9.37
C GLN A 37 -13.69 2.71 -8.93
N LEU A 38 -13.16 2.00 -7.93
CA LEU A 38 -13.77 0.79 -7.37
C LEU A 38 -14.78 1.07 -6.25
N ASN A 39 -14.98 2.33 -5.86
CA ASN A 39 -15.90 2.66 -4.76
C ASN A 39 -17.33 2.15 -5.00
N GLY A 40 -17.79 2.18 -6.27
CA GLY A 40 -19.08 1.59 -6.65
C GLY A 40 -19.14 0.08 -6.40
N LEU A 41 -18.07 -0.64 -6.74
CA LEU A 41 -17.94 -2.08 -6.53
C LEU A 41 -17.95 -2.42 -5.03
N PHE A 42 -17.22 -1.66 -4.20
CA PHE A 42 -17.24 -1.86 -2.75
C PHE A 42 -18.64 -1.68 -2.16
N ASN A 43 -19.39 -0.68 -2.62
CA ASN A 43 -20.75 -0.46 -2.11
C ASN A 43 -21.68 -1.64 -2.42
N VAL A 44 -21.54 -2.29 -3.57
CA VAL A 44 -22.35 -3.46 -3.93
C VAL A 44 -21.96 -4.67 -3.08
N ILE A 45 -20.67 -4.96 -2.98
CA ILE A 45 -20.16 -6.16 -2.29
C ILE A 45 -20.42 -6.10 -0.78
N TYR A 46 -20.35 -4.91 -0.20
CA TYR A 46 -20.53 -4.69 1.24
C TYR A 46 -21.93 -4.18 1.61
N ALA A 47 -22.88 -4.13 0.67
CA ALA A 47 -24.26 -3.68 0.93
C ALA A 47 -24.98 -4.57 1.95
N ASP A 48 -25.02 -5.88 1.70
CA ASP A 48 -25.87 -6.82 2.45
C ASP A 48 -25.26 -7.26 3.79
N THR A 49 -23.94 -7.25 3.86
CA THR A 49 -23.17 -7.79 4.99
C THR A 49 -22.58 -6.70 5.88
N GLY A 50 -22.88 -5.43 5.58
CA GLY A 50 -22.36 -4.26 6.27
C GLY A 50 -20.87 -4.01 6.02
N ARG A 51 -20.44 -2.78 6.33
CA ARG A 51 -19.02 -2.41 6.23
C ARG A 51 -18.18 -3.30 7.13
N ALA A 52 -17.10 -3.83 6.55
CA ALA A 52 -16.07 -4.55 7.27
C ALA A 52 -15.51 -3.72 8.43
N SER A 53 -15.05 -4.40 9.49
CA SER A 53 -14.37 -3.77 10.63
C SER A 53 -13.11 -3.01 10.21
N ILE A 54 -12.53 -3.37 9.06
CA ILE A 54 -11.45 -2.67 8.39
C ILE A 54 -11.96 -2.25 7.01
N ALA A 55 -11.87 -0.96 6.69
CA ALA A 55 -12.27 -0.45 5.38
C ALA A 55 -11.49 -1.17 4.25
N PRO A 56 -12.15 -1.61 3.16
CA PRO A 56 -11.52 -2.39 2.09
C PRO A 56 -10.34 -1.64 1.45
N GLU A 57 -10.41 -0.32 1.37
CA GLU A 57 -9.33 0.53 0.87
C GLU A 57 -8.08 0.46 1.74
N LYS A 58 -8.24 0.41 3.07
CA LYS A 58 -7.11 0.28 4.00
C LYS A 58 -6.51 -1.13 3.91
N LEU A 59 -7.36 -2.14 3.74
CA LEU A 59 -6.95 -3.53 3.59
C LEU A 59 -6.09 -3.72 2.32
N LEU A 60 -6.56 -3.23 1.17
CA LEU A 60 -5.83 -3.29 -0.09
C LEU A 60 -4.47 -2.59 -0.03
N ARG A 61 -4.41 -1.41 0.60
CA ARG A 61 -3.13 -0.70 0.80
C ARG A 61 -2.17 -1.49 1.71
N ALA A 62 -2.66 -2.14 2.75
CA ALA A 62 -1.84 -2.97 3.63
C ALA A 62 -1.31 -4.23 2.90
N LEU A 63 -2.13 -4.89 2.08
CA LEU A 63 -1.70 -6.01 1.24
C LEU A 63 -0.60 -5.59 0.26
N LEU A 64 -0.70 -4.40 -0.32
CA LEU A 64 0.36 -3.86 -1.17
C LEU A 64 1.68 -3.67 -0.41
N LEU A 65 1.64 -3.21 0.85
CA LEU A 65 2.86 -3.12 1.66
C LEU A 65 3.49 -4.50 1.89
N GLN A 66 2.67 -5.54 2.11
CA GLN A 66 3.22 -6.91 2.21
C GLN A 66 3.97 -7.32 0.95
N VAL A 67 3.44 -6.98 -0.23
CA VAL A 67 4.09 -7.27 -1.51
C VAL A 67 5.37 -6.43 -1.67
N PHE A 68 5.31 -5.11 -1.49
CA PHE A 68 6.42 -4.19 -1.73
C PHE A 68 7.62 -4.40 -0.81
N TYR A 69 7.35 -4.72 0.46
CA TYR A 69 8.38 -4.92 1.48
C TYR A 69 8.61 -6.41 1.79
N SER A 70 8.00 -7.32 1.00
CA SER A 70 8.12 -8.77 1.19
C SER A 70 7.83 -9.22 2.63
N VAL A 71 6.86 -8.57 3.29
CA VAL A 71 6.49 -8.87 4.68
C VAL A 71 5.85 -10.26 4.72
N ARG A 72 6.49 -11.18 5.44
CA ARG A 72 6.19 -12.62 5.36
C ARG A 72 4.93 -13.05 6.11
N SER A 73 4.41 -12.22 7.02
CA SER A 73 3.21 -12.56 7.79
C SER A 73 2.38 -11.33 8.12
N GLU A 74 1.08 -11.54 8.35
CA GLU A 74 0.17 -10.46 8.76
C GLU A 74 0.45 -9.98 10.19
N ARG A 75 0.91 -10.87 11.06
CA ARG A 75 1.44 -10.51 12.39
C ARG A 75 2.59 -9.51 12.27
N MET A 76 3.56 -9.82 11.41
CA MET A 76 4.69 -8.93 11.13
C MET A 76 4.20 -7.60 10.52
N LEU A 77 3.19 -7.64 9.63
CA LEU A 77 2.62 -6.42 9.06
C LEU A 77 1.99 -5.53 10.14
N MET A 78 1.20 -6.10 11.04
CA MET A 78 0.59 -5.34 12.14
C MET A 78 1.67 -4.77 13.06
N GLU A 79 2.71 -5.53 13.39
CA GLU A 79 3.87 -5.01 14.15
C GLU A 79 4.58 -3.86 13.42
N GLN A 80 4.81 -3.98 12.11
CA GLN A 80 5.38 -2.88 11.32
C GLN A 80 4.47 -1.64 11.34
N MET A 81 3.15 -1.79 11.27
CA MET A 81 2.22 -0.67 11.38
C MET A 81 2.21 -0.01 12.78
N ARG A 82 2.67 -0.69 13.83
CA ARG A 82 2.79 -0.12 15.18
C ARG A 82 3.98 0.84 15.28
N TYR A 83 5.07 0.54 14.60
CA TYR A 83 6.32 1.32 14.73
C TYR A 83 6.59 2.26 13.54
N ASN A 84 6.13 1.89 12.34
CA ASN A 84 6.52 2.55 11.11
C ASN A 84 5.46 3.56 10.63
N LEU A 85 5.76 4.86 10.78
CA LEU A 85 4.89 5.95 10.36
C LEU A 85 4.68 6.01 8.83
N LEU A 86 5.66 5.57 8.02
CA LEU A 86 5.50 5.46 6.58
C LEU A 86 4.41 4.43 6.22
N PHE A 87 4.36 3.31 6.94
CA PHE A 87 3.35 2.27 6.70
C PHE A 87 1.96 2.78 7.08
N ARG A 88 1.83 3.44 8.25
CA ARG A 88 0.57 4.07 8.67
C ARG A 88 0.11 5.12 7.68
N TRP A 89 1.02 5.99 7.25
CA TRP A 89 0.76 7.00 6.24
C TRP A 89 0.27 6.35 4.95
N PHE A 90 0.97 5.34 4.43
CA PHE A 90 0.61 4.67 3.18
C PHE A 90 -0.74 3.96 3.26
N VAL A 91 -1.07 3.36 4.39
CA VAL A 91 -2.38 2.70 4.61
C VAL A 91 -3.50 3.72 4.83
N GLY A 92 -3.19 4.90 5.37
CA GLY A 92 -4.18 5.89 5.81
C GLY A 92 -4.73 5.58 7.20
N LEU A 93 -3.87 5.13 8.11
CA LEU A 93 -4.17 4.96 9.53
C LEU A 93 -3.63 6.19 10.28
N ALA A 94 -4.45 6.84 11.14
CA ALA A 94 -4.01 8.03 11.88
C ALA A 94 -2.87 7.68 12.86
N ILE A 95 -2.19 8.66 13.47
CA ILE A 95 -1.09 8.33 14.41
C ILE A 95 -1.67 7.65 15.66
N GLU A 96 -2.83 8.12 16.10
CA GLU A 96 -3.49 7.76 17.35
C GLU A 96 -4.36 6.51 17.24
N ASP A 97 -4.71 6.09 16.02
CA ASP A 97 -5.57 4.93 15.79
C ASP A 97 -4.92 3.64 16.31
N ALA A 98 -5.70 2.74 16.90
CA ALA A 98 -5.20 1.41 17.22
C ALA A 98 -4.86 0.62 15.94
N VAL A 99 -3.74 -0.11 15.95
CA VAL A 99 -3.45 -1.11 14.91
C VAL A 99 -4.42 -2.27 15.04
N TRP A 100 -4.85 -2.82 13.91
CA TRP A 100 -5.75 -3.96 13.89
C TRP A 100 -5.10 -5.22 14.46
N ASP A 101 -5.91 -6.07 15.08
CA ASP A 101 -5.46 -7.42 15.39
C ASP A 101 -5.25 -8.22 14.10
N HIS A 102 -4.18 -9.03 14.09
CA HIS A 102 -3.80 -9.79 12.90
C HIS A 102 -4.90 -10.78 12.46
N SER A 103 -5.68 -11.35 13.40
CA SER A 103 -6.75 -12.31 13.07
C SER A 103 -7.96 -11.62 12.45
N VAL A 104 -8.25 -10.38 12.89
CA VAL A 104 -9.27 -9.53 12.27
C VAL A 104 -8.83 -9.18 10.85
N PHE A 105 -7.56 -8.84 10.66
CA PHE A 105 -7.00 -8.60 9.33
C PHE A 105 -7.15 -9.82 8.41
N SER A 106 -6.75 -11.02 8.86
CA SER A 106 -6.86 -12.26 8.08
C SER A 106 -8.30 -12.51 7.61
N LYS A 107 -9.27 -12.41 8.52
CA LYS A 107 -10.69 -12.65 8.20
C LYS A 107 -11.23 -11.65 7.16
N ASN A 108 -10.85 -10.38 7.28
CA ASN A 108 -11.26 -9.37 6.32
C ASN A 108 -10.58 -9.55 4.96
N ARG A 109 -9.32 -10.02 4.94
CA ARG A 109 -8.62 -10.37 3.69
C ARG A 109 -9.33 -11.52 2.99
N ASP A 110 -9.67 -12.57 3.72
CA ASP A 110 -10.32 -13.74 3.13
C ASP A 110 -11.66 -13.37 2.49
N ARG A 111 -12.48 -12.57 3.20
CA ARG A 111 -13.72 -12.00 2.63
C ARG A 111 -13.45 -11.13 1.39
N LEU A 112 -12.39 -10.34 1.39
CA LEU A 112 -12.04 -9.50 0.24
C LEU A 112 -11.59 -10.35 -0.97
N LEU A 113 -10.97 -11.51 -0.74
CA LEU A 113 -10.60 -12.47 -1.79
C LEU A 113 -11.80 -13.22 -2.34
N GLU A 114 -12.78 -13.57 -1.50
CA GLU A 114 -14.03 -14.25 -1.91
C GLU A 114 -14.85 -13.45 -2.93
N HIS A 115 -14.71 -12.13 -2.97
CA HIS A 115 -15.47 -11.25 -3.83
C HIS A 115 -14.70 -10.76 -5.09
N GLU A 116 -13.58 -11.39 -5.44
CA GLU A 116 -12.75 -11.06 -6.63
C GLU A 116 -12.28 -9.59 -6.71
N VAL A 117 -12.40 -8.85 -5.60
CA VAL A 117 -12.06 -7.42 -5.49
C VAL A 117 -10.60 -7.17 -5.81
N VAL A 118 -9.73 -8.11 -5.43
CA VAL A 118 -8.29 -8.02 -5.66
C VAL A 118 -7.97 -7.99 -7.15
N GLU A 119 -8.63 -8.80 -7.96
CA GLU A 119 -8.39 -8.86 -9.40
C GLU A 119 -8.84 -7.58 -10.10
N ALA A 120 -10.05 -7.10 -9.77
CA ALA A 120 -10.55 -5.81 -10.25
C ALA A 120 -9.61 -4.66 -9.86
N PHE A 121 -9.10 -4.69 -8.62
CA PHE A 121 -8.13 -3.71 -8.14
C PHE A 121 -6.82 -3.73 -8.90
N PHE A 122 -6.19 -4.89 -9.05
CA PHE A 122 -4.94 -5.00 -9.80
C PHE A 122 -5.11 -4.58 -11.27
N THR A 123 -6.22 -4.98 -11.89
CA THR A 123 -6.55 -4.59 -13.26
C THR A 123 -6.65 -3.08 -13.41
N GLU A 124 -7.34 -2.41 -12.48
CA GLU A 124 -7.49 -0.96 -12.53
C GLU A 124 -6.17 -0.23 -12.26
N VAL A 125 -5.39 -0.68 -11.27
CA VAL A 125 -4.07 -0.10 -10.99
C VAL A 125 -3.14 -0.21 -12.20
N MET A 126 -3.14 -1.36 -12.87
CA MET A 126 -2.34 -1.58 -14.08
C MET A 126 -2.82 -0.72 -15.25
N SER A 127 -4.13 -0.64 -15.48
CA SER A 127 -4.74 0.25 -16.47
C SER A 127 -4.34 1.72 -16.28
N LEU A 128 -4.36 2.20 -15.03
CA LEU A 128 -3.92 3.55 -14.70
C LEU A 128 -2.42 3.75 -14.83
N ALA A 129 -1.61 2.73 -14.47
CA ALA A 129 -0.17 2.79 -14.62
C ALA A 129 0.23 2.90 -16.10
N ASP A 130 -0.44 2.16 -16.97
CA ASP A 130 -0.23 2.18 -18.41
C ASP A 130 -0.56 3.55 -19.01
N LYS A 131 -1.68 4.15 -18.59
CA LYS A 131 -2.09 5.52 -18.99
C LYS A 131 -1.10 6.60 -18.55
N ARG A 132 -0.43 6.42 -17.39
CA ARG A 132 0.55 7.39 -16.84
C ARG A 132 1.97 7.18 -17.38
N GLY A 133 2.20 6.11 -18.13
CA GLY A 133 3.45 5.82 -18.80
C GLY A 133 4.34 4.79 -18.08
N PRO A 134 5.35 4.26 -18.79
CA PRO A 134 6.09 3.07 -18.38
C PRO A 134 6.92 3.23 -17.10
N ALA A 135 7.27 4.46 -16.71
CA ALA A 135 7.99 4.72 -15.46
C ALA A 135 7.13 4.38 -14.23
N VAL A 136 5.84 4.69 -14.27
CA VAL A 136 4.90 4.41 -13.16
C VAL A 136 4.58 2.91 -13.11
N GLY A 137 4.35 2.29 -14.27
CA GLY A 137 4.16 0.83 -14.35
C GLY A 137 5.34 0.04 -13.81
N ARG A 138 6.59 0.45 -14.12
CA ARG A 138 7.79 -0.17 -13.55
C ARG A 138 7.88 0.03 -12.04
N ALA A 139 7.63 1.23 -11.51
CA ALA A 139 7.65 1.48 -10.07
C ALA A 139 6.67 0.60 -9.28
N PHE A 140 5.55 0.20 -9.90
CA PHE A 140 4.57 -0.70 -9.29
C PHE A 140 4.93 -2.19 -9.47
N LEU A 141 5.34 -2.60 -10.68
CA LEU A 141 5.62 -4.00 -11.02
C LEU A 141 6.98 -4.52 -10.52
N CYS A 142 7.96 -3.62 -10.36
CA CYS A 142 9.34 -3.96 -10.04
C CYS A 142 9.61 -4.03 -8.53
N GLY A 143 8.56 -3.90 -7.71
CA GLY A 143 8.63 -3.71 -6.26
C GLY A 143 9.65 -4.59 -5.54
N ARG A 144 10.82 -4.00 -5.26
CA ARG A 144 11.54 -4.18 -4.00
C ARG A 144 11.94 -2.78 -3.53
N TYR A 145 11.12 -2.19 -2.67
CA TYR A 145 11.52 -1.01 -1.91
C TYR A 145 12.24 -1.55 -0.68
N ALA A 146 13.55 -1.75 -0.79
CA ALA A 146 14.37 -2.10 0.35
C ALA A 146 14.47 -0.85 1.24
N ASP A 147 14.02 -0.96 2.49
CA ASP A 147 14.22 0.06 3.51
C ASP A 147 15.69 -0.02 3.96
N SER A 148 16.59 0.61 3.22
CA SER A 148 17.87 0.99 3.78
C SER A 148 17.61 2.26 4.58
N GLY A 149 17.37 2.10 5.88
CA GLY A 149 17.58 3.20 6.82
C GLY A 149 18.92 3.84 6.45
N VAL A 150 18.91 5.14 6.15
CA VAL A 150 19.97 5.91 5.45
C VAL A 150 19.87 5.87 3.91
N GLY A 151 19.17 6.87 3.37
CA GLY A 151 19.76 7.71 2.31
C GLY A 151 19.94 7.15 0.90
N GLU A 152 19.43 5.96 0.52
CA GLU A 152 19.50 5.55 -0.89
C GLU A 152 18.27 4.75 -1.33
N SER A 153 17.39 5.41 -2.09
CA SER A 153 16.28 4.76 -2.79
C SER A 153 16.83 3.98 -3.98
N GLN A 154 17.37 2.77 -3.75
CA GLN A 154 17.85 1.93 -4.84
C GLN A 154 16.66 1.27 -5.56
N GLU A 155 16.39 1.71 -6.80
CA GLU A 155 15.51 0.98 -7.73
C GLU A 155 16.15 -0.38 -8.05
N LEU A 156 15.61 -1.46 -7.47
CA LEU A 156 16.07 -2.82 -7.80
C LEU A 156 15.57 -3.21 -9.20
N PRO A 157 16.36 -3.96 -9.99
CA PRO A 157 16.02 -4.31 -11.37
C PRO A 157 14.81 -5.25 -11.49
N CYS A 158 14.12 -5.16 -12.65
CA CYS A 158 12.86 -5.83 -13.00
C CYS A 158 12.96 -7.35 -13.19
N GLU A 159 13.51 -8.09 -12.23
CA GLU A 159 13.75 -9.53 -12.35
C GLU A 159 12.56 -10.40 -11.87
N GLY A 160 11.37 -9.80 -11.71
CA GLY A 160 10.14 -10.52 -11.36
C GLY A 160 9.40 -11.08 -12.59
N ARG A 161 8.78 -12.27 -12.44
CA ARG A 161 8.00 -12.98 -13.48
C ARG A 161 6.88 -12.14 -14.11
N LEU A 162 6.32 -11.17 -13.35
CA LEU A 162 5.32 -10.20 -13.81
C LEU A 162 5.93 -9.08 -14.68
N GLY A 163 7.11 -8.57 -14.31
CA GLY A 163 7.84 -7.56 -15.10
C GLY A 163 8.37 -8.10 -16.43
N GLN A 164 8.81 -9.37 -16.45
CA GLN A 164 9.28 -10.04 -17.67
C GLN A 164 8.14 -10.27 -18.68
N ARG A 165 6.94 -10.67 -18.22
CA ARG A 165 5.76 -10.84 -19.09
C ARG A 165 5.31 -9.51 -19.72
N TRP A 166 5.38 -8.41 -18.97
CA TRP A 166 5.03 -7.08 -19.48
C TRP A 166 6.07 -6.54 -20.47
N ALA A 167 7.37 -6.70 -20.20
CA ALA A 167 8.45 -6.35 -21.14
C ALA A 167 8.43 -7.20 -22.42
N ALA A 168 8.00 -8.46 -22.34
CA ALA A 168 7.81 -9.33 -23.50
C ALA A 168 6.57 -8.93 -24.33
N GLY A 169 5.48 -8.51 -23.68
CA GLY A 169 4.24 -8.06 -24.36
C GLY A 169 4.44 -6.80 -25.21
N LYS A 170 5.32 -5.89 -24.81
CA LYS A 170 5.62 -4.65 -25.55
C LYS A 170 6.45 -4.82 -26.83
N ARG A 171 7.09 -5.97 -27.05
CA ARG A 171 7.86 -6.25 -28.28
C ARG A 171 7.02 -6.83 -29.42
N ARG A 172 5.72 -7.00 -29.21
CA ARG A 172 4.77 -7.53 -30.21
C ARG A 172 3.60 -6.59 -30.52
N ALA A 173 3.67 -5.33 -30.09
CA ALA A 173 2.73 -4.28 -30.45
C ALA A 173 3.45 -3.19 -31.26
#